data_AF-A0A4P9VJQ6-F1
#
_entry.id   AF-A0A4P9VJQ6-F1
#
_cell.length_a   1.000
_cell.length_b   1.000
_cell.length_c   1.000
_cell.angle_alpha   90.00
_cell.angle_beta   90.00
_cell.angle_gamma   90.00
#
_symmetry.space_group_name_H-M   'P 1'
#
loop_
_entity.id
_entity.type
_entity.pdbx_description
1 polymer ?
#
loop_
_entity_poly.entity_id
_entity_poly.type
_entity_poly.pdbx_seq_one_letter_code
_entity_poly.pdbx_strand_id
1 'polypeptide(L)'
;MVIRNFGSTTDTAVADLKYDQKTSWSKQDNYSFTEKIGIEKEFKAGLPILGANVKINAEFSATQGWNETNGKEQTTTQVAQYRASLPPKSKRTIYLTLFEQKADIPYTSKMYMNYNIQFSNFLRWSGNAKANHPDNRPQFDYTFGNRRNLSGPEDILDQYLHHDIKGYGPWDWPWMMNKYGKNSVSWVLGQVTKKRYGSTLSGKFMTVDGSQYNIDAGPDEPLTAEEIAEFERQNGSSTSRRAKRSLSSNSKLTLEIVEVQTHDNSDTVGNVSLTLSPSQSL
;
A
#
# COMPACT_ATOMS: atom_id res chain seq x y z
N MET A 1 -18.15 27.61 3.26
CA MET A 1 -18.57 27.68 4.69
C MET A 1 -18.58 29.12 5.15
N VAL A 2 -19.34 29.50 6.19
CA VAL A 2 -19.35 30.89 6.69
C VAL A 2 -19.23 30.92 8.22
N ILE A 3 -18.31 31.75 8.72
CA ILE A 3 -18.20 32.08 10.14
C ILE A 3 -18.80 33.46 10.36
N ARG A 4 -19.57 33.64 11.44
CA ARG A 4 -20.23 34.91 11.77
C ARG A 4 -19.93 35.33 13.20
N ASN A 5 -19.61 36.61 13.39
CA ASN A 5 -19.44 37.25 14.67
C ASN A 5 -20.62 38.20 14.96
N PHE A 6 -21.55 37.78 15.82
CA PHE A 6 -22.67 38.62 16.27
C PHE A 6 -22.31 39.49 17.49
N GLY A 7 -21.08 39.40 17.97
CA GLY A 7 -20.50 40.16 19.07
C GLY A 7 -20.34 41.64 18.79
N SER A 8 -20.10 42.39 19.85
CA SER A 8 -19.67 43.79 19.82
C SER A 8 -18.15 43.95 19.88
N THR A 9 -17.42 42.85 19.99
CA THR A 9 -15.95 42.77 20.06
C THR A 9 -15.42 41.86 18.97
N THR A 10 -14.14 42.04 18.63
CA THR A 10 -13.41 41.08 17.80
C THR A 10 -13.27 39.78 18.59
N ASP A 11 -13.69 38.67 17.98
CA ASP A 11 -13.59 37.35 18.59
C ASP A 11 -12.70 36.45 17.73
N THR A 12 -12.01 35.51 18.39
CA THR A 12 -11.16 34.51 17.73
C THR A 12 -11.65 33.09 18.02
N ALA A 13 -11.50 32.20 17.05
CA ALA A 13 -11.88 30.80 17.20
C ALA A 13 -11.06 29.90 16.27
N VAL A 14 -11.01 28.61 16.60
CA VAL A 14 -10.46 27.58 15.72
C VAL A 14 -11.62 26.83 15.07
N ALA A 15 -11.67 26.85 13.74
CA ALA A 15 -12.55 26.01 12.96
C ALA A 15 -11.80 24.72 12.61
N ASP A 16 -12.21 23.62 13.21
CA ASP A 16 -11.73 22.27 12.91
C ASP A 16 -12.64 21.66 11.84
N LEU A 17 -12.07 21.38 10.68
CA LEU A 17 -12.74 20.78 9.55
C LEU A 17 -12.30 19.33 9.41
N LYS A 18 -13.20 18.42 9.76
CA LYS A 18 -12.98 16.98 9.68
C LYS A 18 -13.55 16.43 8.39
N TYR A 19 -12.80 15.57 7.72
CA TYR A 19 -13.26 14.89 6.51
C TYR A 19 -12.57 13.55 6.41
N ASP A 20 -13.22 12.59 5.76
CA ASP A 20 -12.63 11.29 5.47
C ASP A 20 -12.01 11.34 4.08
N GLN A 21 -10.72 11.01 3.98
CA GLN A 21 -10.03 10.86 2.71
C GLN A 21 -9.81 9.37 2.41
N LYS A 22 -9.86 9.00 1.14
CA LYS A 22 -9.48 7.67 0.67
C LYS A 22 -8.15 7.72 -0.06
N THR A 23 -7.31 6.76 0.25
CA THR A 23 -6.13 6.41 -0.55
C THR A 23 -6.30 4.98 -1.01
N SER A 24 -6.10 4.73 -2.29
CA SER A 24 -6.18 3.37 -2.82
C SER A 24 -5.12 3.11 -3.86
N TRP A 25 -4.81 1.83 -4.02
CA TRP A 25 -4.11 1.35 -5.18
C TRP A 25 -4.78 0.08 -5.68
N SER A 26 -4.70 -0.13 -6.99
CA SER A 26 -5.06 -1.39 -7.62
C SER A 26 -4.03 -1.76 -8.68
N LYS A 27 -4.05 -3.02 -9.09
CA LYS A 27 -3.11 -3.56 -10.07
C LYS A 27 -3.85 -4.24 -11.21
N GLN A 28 -3.35 -4.03 -12.42
CA GLN A 28 -3.66 -4.83 -13.59
C GLN A 28 -2.40 -5.54 -14.05
N ASP A 29 -2.53 -6.83 -14.28
CA ASP A 29 -1.45 -7.67 -14.76
C ASP A 29 -1.62 -7.98 -16.25
N ASN A 30 -0.49 -8.05 -16.96
CA ASN A 30 -0.41 -8.43 -18.36
C ASN A 30 0.64 -9.55 -18.52
N TYR A 31 0.16 -10.78 -18.44
CA TYR A 31 0.91 -12.01 -18.68
C TYR A 31 -0.02 -13.13 -19.18
N SER A 32 0.55 -14.16 -19.81
CA SER A 32 -0.21 -15.24 -20.46
C SER A 32 -0.15 -16.59 -19.73
N PHE A 33 0.44 -16.66 -18.55
CA PHE A 33 0.54 -17.87 -17.73
C PHE A 33 -0.72 -18.09 -16.89
N THR A 34 -1.15 -19.34 -16.74
CA THR A 34 -2.33 -19.72 -15.94
C THR A 34 -2.01 -20.07 -14.49
N GLU A 35 -0.74 -20.25 -14.16
CA GLU A 35 -0.29 -20.68 -12.83
C GLU A 35 -0.21 -19.54 -11.81
N LYS A 36 -0.25 -19.90 -10.52
CA LYS A 36 -0.11 -18.95 -9.41
C LYS A 36 1.33 -18.46 -9.31
N ILE A 37 1.54 -17.13 -9.30
CA ILE A 37 2.87 -16.55 -9.07
C ILE A 37 3.00 -16.28 -7.58
N GLY A 38 3.80 -17.12 -6.91
CA GLY A 38 4.17 -16.94 -5.52
C GLY A 38 5.21 -15.83 -5.35
N ILE A 39 5.34 -15.36 -4.11
CA ILE A 39 6.39 -14.45 -3.70
C ILE A 39 7.08 -15.11 -2.51
N GLU A 40 8.41 -15.18 -2.50
CA GLU A 40 9.14 -15.88 -1.43
C GLU A 40 9.18 -15.10 -0.11
N LYS A 41 9.18 -13.76 -0.17
CA LYS A 41 9.25 -12.87 0.98
C LYS A 41 8.30 -11.70 0.83
N GLU A 42 7.75 -11.22 1.94
CA GLU A 42 6.95 -10.00 1.93
C GLU A 42 7.75 -8.85 1.30
N PHE A 43 7.12 -8.12 0.39
CA PHE A 43 7.71 -6.93 -0.21
C PHE A 43 6.72 -5.77 -0.20
N LYS A 44 7.25 -4.55 -0.08
CA LYS A 44 6.49 -3.30 -0.12
C LYS A 44 7.02 -2.43 -1.25
N ALA A 45 6.16 -2.08 -2.21
CA ALA A 45 6.47 -1.14 -3.27
C ALA A 45 5.86 0.23 -2.92
N GLY A 46 6.71 1.24 -2.80
CA GLY A 46 6.25 2.63 -2.65
C GLY A 46 5.91 3.20 -4.02
N LEU A 47 4.63 3.41 -4.29
CA LEU A 47 4.11 3.94 -5.53
C LEU A 47 4.09 5.49 -5.47
N PRO A 48 4.95 6.18 -6.24
CA PRO A 48 5.00 7.64 -6.23
C PRO A 48 3.82 8.22 -7.01
N ILE A 49 3.22 9.28 -6.47
CA ILE A 49 2.21 10.07 -7.18
C ILE A 49 2.89 11.36 -7.65
N LEU A 50 2.92 11.57 -8.97
CA LEU A 50 3.55 12.76 -9.57
C LEU A 50 2.82 14.02 -9.10
N GLY A 51 3.55 14.98 -8.53
CA GLY A 51 2.98 16.21 -7.99
C GLY A 51 2.60 16.16 -6.50
N ALA A 52 2.80 15.01 -5.83
CA ALA A 52 2.68 14.88 -4.38
C ALA A 52 3.98 14.36 -3.74
N ASN A 53 4.24 14.80 -2.51
CA ASN A 53 5.21 14.15 -1.61
C ASN A 53 4.58 12.93 -0.89
N VAL A 54 3.66 12.23 -1.54
CA VAL A 54 2.93 11.09 -0.99
C VAL A 54 3.35 9.82 -1.72
N LYS A 55 3.53 8.74 -0.96
CA LYS A 55 3.77 7.39 -1.49
C LYS A 55 2.68 6.46 -0.98
N ILE A 56 2.02 5.75 -1.89
CA ILE A 56 1.09 4.67 -1.53
C ILE A 56 1.87 3.36 -1.49
N ASN A 57 1.79 2.62 -0.39
CA ASN A 57 2.49 1.35 -0.25
C ASN A 57 1.62 0.19 -0.75
N ALA A 58 2.08 -0.47 -1.81
CA ALA A 58 1.55 -1.76 -2.24
C ALA A 58 2.32 -2.88 -1.54
N GLU A 59 1.62 -3.62 -0.68
CA GLU A 59 2.19 -4.69 0.15
C GLU A 59 1.76 -6.04 -0.39
N PHE A 60 2.72 -6.96 -0.52
CA PHE A 60 2.48 -8.28 -1.05
C PHE A 60 3.07 -9.33 -0.13
N SER A 61 2.25 -10.32 0.23
CA SER A 61 2.64 -11.40 1.14
C SER A 61 3.03 -12.66 0.40
N ALA A 62 3.87 -13.47 1.05
CA ALA A 62 4.27 -14.77 0.52
C ALA A 62 3.09 -15.78 0.46
N THR A 63 2.09 -15.61 1.33
CA THR A 63 0.94 -16.53 1.44
C THR A 63 -0.11 -16.29 0.35
N GLN A 64 -0.34 -15.03 -0.02
CA GLN A 64 -1.33 -14.65 -1.03
C GLN A 64 -0.72 -14.62 -2.44
N GLY A 65 0.58 -14.29 -2.56
CA GLY A 65 1.28 -14.23 -3.84
C GLY A 65 0.88 -13.01 -4.68
N TRP A 66 1.44 -12.90 -5.88
CA TRP A 66 1.28 -11.71 -6.73
C TRP A 66 -0.11 -11.59 -7.35
N ASN A 67 -0.68 -12.72 -7.77
CA ASN A 67 -1.91 -12.79 -8.58
C ASN A 67 -3.16 -12.42 -7.76
N GLU A 68 -3.12 -12.70 -6.46
CA GLU A 68 -4.26 -12.55 -5.57
C GLU A 68 -4.28 -11.20 -4.85
N THR A 69 -3.18 -10.44 -4.89
CA THR A 69 -3.09 -9.08 -4.34
C THR A 69 -3.33 -8.03 -5.45
N ASN A 70 -4.59 -7.63 -5.63
CA ASN A 70 -5.01 -6.74 -6.72
C ASN A 70 -5.28 -5.30 -6.29
N GLY A 71 -5.16 -4.97 -5.01
CA GLY A 71 -5.32 -3.61 -4.52
C GLY A 71 -5.66 -3.54 -3.04
N LYS A 72 -5.69 -2.32 -2.53
CA LYS A 72 -6.14 -1.98 -1.19
C LYS A 72 -6.71 -0.57 -1.20
N GLU A 73 -7.78 -0.38 -0.44
CA GLU A 73 -8.33 0.95 -0.12
C GLU A 73 -8.17 1.20 1.38
N GLN A 74 -7.88 2.44 1.73
CA GLN A 74 -7.82 2.90 3.11
C GLN A 74 -8.52 4.25 3.22
N THR A 75 -9.47 4.32 4.15
CA THR A 75 -10.13 5.57 4.54
C THR A 75 -9.49 6.08 5.82
N THR A 76 -9.13 7.37 5.85
CA THR A 76 -8.56 8.02 7.04
C THR A 76 -9.29 9.33 7.30
N THR A 77 -9.68 9.58 8.54
CA THR A 77 -10.23 10.88 8.94
C THR A 77 -9.10 11.88 9.13
N GLN A 78 -9.16 13.00 8.42
CA GLN A 78 -8.29 14.15 8.57
C GLN A 78 -8.97 15.28 9.34
N VAL A 79 -8.14 16.17 9.89
CA VAL A 79 -8.58 17.43 10.49
C VAL A 79 -7.74 18.56 9.92
N ALA A 80 -8.38 19.47 9.19
CA ALA A 80 -7.78 20.71 8.74
C ALA A 80 -8.24 21.85 9.67
N GLN A 81 -7.31 22.71 10.09
CA GLN A 81 -7.61 23.77 11.06
C GLN A 81 -7.50 25.15 10.41
N TYR A 82 -8.53 25.97 10.60
CA TYR A 82 -8.50 27.39 10.28
C TYR A 82 -8.65 28.23 11.55
N ARG A 83 -7.73 29.17 11.77
CA ARG A 83 -7.80 30.11 12.89
C ARG A 83 -8.48 31.40 12.44
N ALA A 84 -9.71 31.61 12.89
CA ALA A 84 -10.51 32.78 12.56
C ALA A 84 -10.27 33.92 13.54
N SER A 85 -10.22 35.14 13.01
CA SER A 85 -10.29 36.39 13.75
C SER A 85 -11.28 37.30 13.02
N LEU A 86 -12.41 37.61 13.64
CA LEU A 86 -13.51 38.32 12.99
C LEU A 86 -13.84 39.61 13.74
N PRO A 87 -13.88 40.76 13.06
CA PRO A 87 -14.40 42.00 13.62
C PRO A 87 -15.83 41.85 14.16
N PRO A 88 -16.28 42.77 15.04
CA PRO A 88 -17.67 42.82 15.47
C PRO A 88 -18.62 42.87 14.28
N LYS A 89 -19.78 42.19 14.40
CA LYS A 89 -20.87 42.24 13.40
C LYS A 89 -20.43 41.92 11.97
N SER A 90 -19.51 40.99 11.82
CA SER A 90 -18.96 40.59 10.52
C SER A 90 -19.16 39.10 10.24
N LYS A 91 -19.03 38.72 8.98
CA LYS A 91 -18.96 37.35 8.49
C LYS A 91 -17.79 37.18 7.54
N ARG A 92 -17.32 35.94 7.42
CA ARG A 92 -16.30 35.57 6.45
C ARG A 92 -16.61 34.20 5.85
N THR A 93 -16.47 34.10 4.54
CA THR A 93 -16.57 32.84 3.81
C THR A 93 -15.23 32.13 3.82
N ILE A 94 -15.24 30.84 4.17
CA ILE A 94 -14.09 29.93 4.14
C ILE A 94 -14.32 28.88 3.07
N TYR A 95 -13.29 28.63 2.28
CA TYR A 95 -13.23 27.63 1.24
C TYR A 95 -12.26 26.53 1.68
N LEU A 96 -12.72 25.28 1.67
CA LEU A 96 -11.85 24.11 1.71
C LEU A 96 -11.87 23.51 0.31
N THR A 97 -10.72 23.51 -0.35
CA THR A 97 -10.53 22.81 -1.62
C THR A 97 -9.81 21.51 -1.32
N LEU A 98 -10.40 20.39 -1.73
CA LEU A 98 -9.83 19.05 -1.62
C LEU A 98 -9.39 18.61 -3.00
N PHE A 99 -8.21 18.01 -3.09
CA PHE A 99 -7.64 17.57 -4.35
C PHE A 99 -7.62 16.05 -4.41
N GLU A 100 -7.98 15.52 -5.58
CA GLU A 100 -7.76 14.13 -5.93
C GLU A 100 -6.61 14.01 -6.92
N GLN A 101 -5.74 13.05 -6.67
CA GLN A 101 -4.63 12.72 -7.56
C GLN A 101 -4.69 11.27 -7.96
N LYS A 102 -4.55 11.04 -9.27
CA LYS A 102 -4.50 9.70 -9.87
C LYS A 102 -3.17 9.50 -10.58
N ALA A 103 -2.62 8.30 -10.50
CA ALA A 103 -1.45 7.94 -11.29
C ALA A 103 -1.54 6.50 -11.81
N ASP A 104 -1.14 6.34 -13.08
CA ASP A 104 -0.96 5.04 -13.73
C ASP A 104 0.55 4.79 -13.85
N ILE A 105 1.04 3.80 -13.10
CA ILE A 105 2.47 3.49 -12.98
C ILE A 105 2.72 2.14 -13.66
N PRO A 106 3.31 2.11 -14.87
CA PRO A 106 3.67 0.86 -15.51
C PRO A 106 4.76 0.17 -14.69
N TYR A 107 4.68 -1.15 -14.60
CA TYR A 107 5.72 -1.94 -13.93
C TYR A 107 6.20 -3.07 -14.83
N THR A 108 7.42 -3.52 -14.57
CA THR A 108 8.00 -4.72 -15.17
C THR A 108 8.82 -5.44 -14.12
N SER A 109 8.67 -6.76 -14.04
CA SER A 109 9.40 -7.62 -13.13
C SER A 109 9.86 -8.88 -13.85
N LYS A 110 10.91 -9.52 -13.34
CA LYS A 110 11.36 -10.83 -13.80
C LYS A 110 10.90 -11.88 -12.81
N MET A 111 10.24 -12.92 -13.31
CA MET A 111 9.89 -14.10 -12.53
C MET A 111 10.77 -15.27 -12.95
N TYR A 112 11.06 -16.16 -12.00
CA TYR A 112 11.82 -17.38 -12.25
C TYR A 112 11.10 -18.57 -11.64
N MET A 113 11.10 -19.69 -12.36
CA MET A 113 10.49 -20.94 -11.92
C MET A 113 11.42 -21.68 -10.97
N ASN A 114 10.89 -22.00 -9.79
CA ASN A 114 11.45 -23.02 -8.91
C ASN A 114 10.82 -24.38 -9.27
N TYR A 115 11.65 -25.41 -9.36
CA TYR A 115 11.21 -26.74 -9.78
C TYR A 115 12.04 -27.82 -9.11
N ASN A 116 11.44 -28.99 -8.90
CA ASN A 116 12.11 -30.19 -8.42
C ASN A 116 12.50 -31.06 -9.62
N ILE A 117 13.58 -31.82 -9.48
CA ILE A 117 14.09 -32.70 -10.54
C ILE A 117 14.05 -34.13 -10.02
N GLN A 118 13.16 -34.95 -10.58
CA GLN A 118 13.05 -36.37 -10.24
C GLN A 118 13.77 -37.23 -11.28
N PHE A 119 14.71 -38.04 -10.80
CA PHE A 119 15.28 -39.16 -11.55
C PHE A 119 14.61 -40.44 -11.08
N SER A 120 14.05 -41.21 -12.02
CA SER A 120 13.42 -42.50 -11.73
C SER A 120 13.90 -43.53 -12.74
N ASN A 121 14.81 -44.40 -12.30
CA ASN A 121 15.30 -45.53 -13.09
C ASN A 121 16.17 -46.46 -12.23
N PHE A 122 16.63 -47.56 -12.83
CA PHE A 122 17.65 -48.42 -12.22
C PHE A 122 19.04 -47.81 -12.30
N LEU A 123 19.86 -48.08 -11.28
CA LEU A 123 21.28 -47.72 -11.28
C LEU A 123 22.09 -48.72 -12.12
N ARG A 124 23.12 -48.26 -12.84
CA ARG A 124 23.99 -49.14 -13.63
C ARG A 124 24.75 -50.12 -12.74
N TRP A 125 24.97 -51.34 -13.28
CA TRP A 125 25.90 -52.32 -12.71
C TRP A 125 27.31 -51.75 -12.73
N SER A 126 27.96 -51.69 -11.57
CA SER A 126 29.33 -51.17 -11.39
C SER A 126 29.61 -49.90 -12.21
N GLY A 127 29.13 -48.75 -11.72
CA GLY A 127 29.24 -47.49 -12.47
C GLY A 127 28.15 -46.48 -12.16
N ASN A 128 27.82 -46.30 -10.88
CA ASN A 128 26.83 -45.35 -10.42
C ASN A 128 27.40 -44.51 -9.27
N ALA A 129 26.81 -43.35 -9.02
CA ALA A 129 27.30 -42.41 -8.02
C ALA A 129 26.57 -42.52 -6.68
N LYS A 130 25.81 -43.59 -6.42
CA LYS A 130 25.15 -43.73 -5.11
C LYS A 130 26.22 -44.09 -4.08
N ALA A 131 26.15 -43.53 -2.88
CA ALA A 131 27.20 -43.64 -1.85
C ALA A 131 27.61 -45.09 -1.49
N ASN A 132 26.70 -46.06 -1.62
CA ASN A 132 26.99 -47.47 -1.37
C ASN A 132 27.34 -48.29 -2.63
N HIS A 133 27.42 -47.64 -3.80
CA HIS A 133 27.83 -48.23 -5.08
C HIS A 133 27.20 -49.62 -5.38
N PRO A 134 25.85 -49.77 -5.34
CA PRO A 134 25.22 -51.07 -5.55
C PRO A 134 25.53 -51.63 -6.94
N ASP A 135 25.72 -52.94 -7.00
CA ASP A 135 26.05 -53.70 -8.21
C ASP A 135 24.90 -54.59 -8.69
N ASN A 136 23.72 -54.55 -8.06
CA ASN A 136 22.57 -55.37 -8.42
C ASN A 136 21.52 -54.64 -9.28
N ARG A 137 21.89 -53.52 -9.91
CA ARG A 137 21.00 -52.65 -10.70
C ARG A 137 19.67 -52.31 -10.02
N PRO A 138 19.69 -51.78 -8.79
CA PRO A 138 18.45 -51.50 -8.07
C PRO A 138 17.71 -50.34 -8.73
N GLN A 139 16.38 -50.40 -8.71
CA GLN A 139 15.55 -49.21 -8.95
C GLN A 139 15.87 -48.16 -7.88
N PHE A 140 16.09 -46.92 -8.31
CA PHE A 140 16.39 -45.82 -7.41
C PHE A 140 15.72 -44.55 -7.90
N ASP A 141 14.64 -44.18 -7.21
CA ASP A 141 13.95 -42.92 -7.45
C ASP A 141 14.48 -41.87 -6.49
N TYR A 142 14.93 -40.74 -7.03
CA TYR A 142 15.46 -39.64 -6.23
C TYR A 142 15.04 -38.30 -6.80
N THR A 143 14.56 -37.43 -5.93
CA THR A 143 14.13 -36.08 -6.28
C THR A 143 15.05 -35.06 -5.62
N PHE A 144 15.75 -34.28 -6.44
CA PHE A 144 16.40 -33.07 -5.98
C PHE A 144 15.34 -31.97 -5.78
N GLY A 145 15.43 -31.27 -4.65
CA GLY A 145 14.53 -30.18 -4.28
C GLY A 145 13.46 -30.54 -3.23
N ASN A 146 13.52 -31.77 -2.71
CA ASN A 146 12.66 -32.20 -1.59
C ASN A 146 13.32 -32.02 -0.22
N ARG A 147 14.43 -31.27 -0.16
CA ARG A 147 15.26 -31.13 1.04
C ARG A 147 15.48 -29.67 1.35
N ARG A 148 15.32 -29.30 2.63
CA ARG A 148 15.71 -27.98 3.18
C ARG A 148 15.09 -26.78 2.46
N ASN A 149 13.91 -26.94 1.87
CA ASN A 149 13.22 -25.91 1.07
C ASN A 149 14.07 -25.36 -0.09
N LEU A 150 14.98 -26.18 -0.63
CA LEU A 150 15.76 -25.84 -1.82
C LEU A 150 15.01 -26.32 -3.06
N SER A 151 15.13 -25.59 -4.18
CA SER A 151 14.75 -26.11 -5.50
C SER A 151 15.68 -27.23 -5.95
N GLY A 152 15.30 -27.98 -6.99
CA GLY A 152 16.13 -29.04 -7.56
C GLY A 152 17.56 -28.61 -7.90
N PRO A 153 17.76 -27.52 -8.68
CA PRO A 153 19.10 -27.02 -8.95
C PRO A 153 19.87 -26.59 -7.70
N GLU A 154 19.21 -26.00 -6.70
CA GLU A 154 19.85 -25.58 -5.46
C GLU A 154 20.26 -26.78 -4.59
N ASP A 155 19.43 -27.81 -4.49
CA ASP A 155 19.72 -29.04 -3.75
C ASP A 155 20.87 -29.83 -4.41
N ILE A 156 20.94 -29.86 -5.74
CA ILE A 156 22.09 -30.42 -6.48
C ILE A 156 23.39 -29.68 -6.08
N LEU A 157 23.36 -28.35 -6.12
CA LEU A 157 24.52 -27.53 -5.77
C LEU A 157 24.91 -27.69 -4.29
N ASP A 158 23.92 -27.69 -3.39
CA ASP A 158 24.09 -27.87 -1.96
C ASP A 158 24.81 -29.19 -1.65
N GLN A 159 24.35 -30.28 -2.25
CA GLN A 159 24.97 -31.59 -2.05
C GLN A 159 26.37 -31.69 -2.64
N TYR A 160 26.62 -31.06 -3.79
CA TYR A 160 27.95 -31.00 -4.39
C TYR A 160 28.93 -30.19 -3.52
N LEU A 161 28.51 -29.04 -2.98
CA LEU A 161 29.39 -28.17 -2.19
C LEU A 161 29.75 -28.76 -0.82
N HIS A 162 28.88 -29.60 -0.25
CA HIS A 162 29.06 -30.21 1.07
C HIS A 162 29.31 -31.72 1.01
N HIS A 163 29.91 -32.20 -0.08
CA HIS A 163 30.20 -33.61 -0.29
C HIS A 163 31.22 -34.19 0.70
N ASP A 164 31.97 -33.33 1.39
CA ASP A 164 32.92 -33.66 2.44
C ASP A 164 32.23 -34.06 3.76
N ILE A 165 30.94 -33.73 3.94
CA ILE A 165 30.16 -34.12 5.11
C ILE A 165 29.55 -35.51 4.89
N LYS A 166 29.97 -36.48 5.70
CA LYS A 166 29.49 -37.87 5.63
C LYS A 166 27.97 -37.93 5.78
N GLY A 167 27.28 -38.52 4.80
CA GLY A 167 25.83 -38.71 4.82
C GLY A 167 25.02 -37.45 4.48
N TYR A 168 25.66 -36.37 4.00
CA TYR A 168 24.97 -35.14 3.64
C TYR A 168 23.95 -35.32 2.52
N GLY A 169 24.31 -36.13 1.52
CA GLY A 169 23.45 -36.55 0.42
C GLY A 169 23.69 -38.03 0.09
N PRO A 170 22.84 -38.66 -0.72
CA PRO A 170 22.99 -40.06 -1.11
C PRO A 170 24.03 -40.28 -2.21
N TRP A 171 24.65 -39.22 -2.73
CA TRP A 171 25.57 -39.24 -3.87
C TRP A 171 27.03 -39.12 -3.44
N ASP A 172 27.88 -39.90 -4.09
CA ASP A 172 29.34 -39.85 -4.00
C ASP A 172 29.90 -38.91 -5.07
N TRP A 173 29.95 -37.62 -4.74
CA TRP A 173 30.52 -36.59 -5.61
C TRP A 173 32.02 -36.76 -5.86
N PRO A 174 32.86 -37.15 -4.87
CA PRO A 174 34.25 -37.51 -5.12
C PRO A 174 34.42 -38.57 -6.22
N TRP A 175 33.63 -39.65 -6.17
CA TRP A 175 33.66 -40.68 -7.20
C TRP A 175 33.31 -40.11 -8.59
N MET A 176 32.27 -39.27 -8.69
CA MET A 176 31.91 -38.64 -9.96
C MET A 176 33.04 -37.74 -10.51
N MET A 177 33.66 -36.92 -9.65
CA MET A 177 34.77 -36.06 -10.05
C MET A 177 36.00 -36.86 -10.50
N ASN A 178 36.30 -37.97 -9.82
CA ASN A 178 37.40 -38.86 -10.20
C ASN A 178 37.12 -39.60 -11.51
N LYS A 179 35.88 -40.06 -11.73
CA LYS A 179 35.49 -40.82 -12.92
C LYS A 179 35.40 -39.95 -14.18
N TYR A 180 34.77 -38.77 -14.07
CA TYR A 180 34.44 -37.92 -15.23
C TYR A 180 35.31 -36.67 -15.35
N GLY A 181 36.20 -36.44 -14.39
CA GLY A 181 37.01 -35.24 -14.29
C GLY A 181 36.27 -34.09 -13.59
N LYS A 182 36.93 -33.45 -12.63
CA LYS A 182 36.39 -32.34 -11.84
C LYS A 182 35.82 -31.22 -12.72
N ASN A 183 36.56 -30.79 -13.74
CA ASN A 183 36.16 -29.69 -14.62
C ASN A 183 34.87 -30.00 -15.39
N SER A 184 34.73 -31.23 -15.90
CA SER A 184 33.53 -31.68 -16.61
C SER A 184 32.31 -31.67 -15.69
N VAL A 185 32.45 -32.22 -14.48
CA VAL A 185 31.37 -32.24 -13.47
C VAL A 185 30.98 -30.82 -13.08
N SER A 186 31.95 -29.95 -12.78
CA SER A 186 31.67 -28.55 -12.44
C SER A 186 31.00 -27.79 -13.59
N TRP A 187 31.36 -28.06 -14.84
CA TRP A 187 30.72 -27.44 -16.01
C TRP A 187 29.23 -27.85 -16.12
N VAL A 188 28.93 -29.15 -16.02
CA VAL A 188 27.54 -29.65 -16.06
C VAL A 188 26.72 -29.07 -14.90
N LEU A 189 27.28 -29.05 -13.68
CA LEU A 189 26.65 -28.42 -12.54
C LEU A 189 26.38 -26.93 -12.80
N GLY A 190 27.32 -26.21 -13.39
CA GLY A 190 27.12 -24.82 -13.79
C GLY A 190 25.94 -24.64 -14.74
N GLN A 191 25.77 -25.53 -15.73
CA GLN A 191 24.65 -25.49 -16.67
C GLN A 191 23.30 -25.72 -15.97
N VAL A 192 23.23 -26.64 -15.02
CA VAL A 192 21.98 -26.96 -14.30
C VAL A 192 21.64 -25.89 -13.26
N THR A 193 22.65 -25.43 -12.51
CA THR A 193 22.46 -24.56 -11.34
C THR A 193 22.31 -23.08 -11.68
N LYS A 194 22.97 -22.60 -12.75
CA LYS A 194 22.90 -21.20 -13.17
C LYS A 194 21.75 -20.90 -14.12
N LYS A 195 21.23 -21.92 -14.82
CA LYS A 195 20.14 -21.71 -15.77
C LYS A 195 18.86 -21.45 -15.00
N ARG A 196 18.32 -20.24 -15.19
CA ARG A 196 17.03 -19.82 -14.65
C ARG A 196 16.02 -19.82 -15.79
N TYR A 197 14.92 -20.53 -15.61
CA TYR A 197 13.78 -20.47 -16.51
C TYR A 197 12.85 -19.40 -15.97
N GLY A 198 12.64 -18.35 -16.74
CA GLY A 198 11.90 -17.19 -16.27
C GLY A 198 11.18 -16.48 -17.40
N SER A 199 10.29 -15.60 -17.00
CA SER A 199 9.56 -14.73 -17.92
C SER A 199 9.49 -13.32 -17.35
N THR A 200 8.99 -12.41 -18.17
CA THR A 200 8.71 -11.04 -17.75
C THR A 200 7.25 -10.95 -17.33
N LEU A 201 7.03 -10.35 -16.16
CA LEU A 201 5.74 -9.92 -15.68
C LEU A 201 5.62 -8.42 -15.93
N SER A 202 4.51 -7.99 -16.52
CA SER A 202 4.27 -6.57 -16.78
C SER A 202 2.85 -6.21 -16.40
N GLY A 203 2.60 -4.91 -16.24
CA GLY A 203 1.28 -4.41 -15.94
C GLY A 203 1.33 -2.96 -15.53
N LYS A 204 0.30 -2.52 -14.82
CA LYS A 204 0.26 -1.18 -14.24
C LYS A 204 -0.37 -1.18 -12.85
N PHE A 205 0.13 -0.29 -12.01
CA PHE A 205 -0.53 0.13 -10.79
C PHE A 205 -1.37 1.37 -11.09
N MET A 206 -2.58 1.42 -10.54
CA MET A 206 -3.44 2.60 -10.56
C MET A 206 -3.59 3.06 -9.12
N THR A 207 -3.24 4.31 -8.83
CA THR A 207 -3.31 4.89 -7.49
C THR A 207 -4.30 6.04 -7.44
N VAL A 208 -4.98 6.20 -6.31
CA VAL A 208 -5.83 7.36 -5.98
C VAL A 208 -5.41 7.90 -4.62
N ASP A 209 -5.18 9.21 -4.53
CA ASP A 209 -4.87 9.93 -3.29
C ASP A 209 -5.77 11.17 -3.15
N GLY A 210 -6.54 11.22 -2.06
CA GLY A 210 -7.38 12.36 -1.69
C GLY A 210 -6.80 13.24 -0.58
N SER A 211 -5.51 13.13 -0.28
CA SER A 211 -4.94 13.72 0.94
C SER A 211 -4.55 15.19 0.88
N GLN A 212 -4.51 15.76 -0.32
CA GLN A 212 -4.15 17.16 -0.49
C GLN A 212 -5.35 18.07 -0.29
N TYR A 213 -5.15 19.17 0.42
CA TYR A 213 -6.17 20.17 0.64
C TYR A 213 -5.57 21.58 0.70
N ASN A 214 -6.41 22.58 0.44
CA ASN A 214 -6.12 23.98 0.69
C ASN A 214 -7.26 24.64 1.46
N ILE A 215 -6.93 25.56 2.38
CA ILE A 215 -7.91 26.40 3.05
C ILE A 215 -7.66 27.84 2.65
N ASP A 216 -8.68 28.48 2.08
CA ASP A 216 -8.71 29.91 1.80
C ASP A 216 -9.85 30.59 2.54
N ALA A 217 -9.69 31.88 2.80
CA ALA A 217 -10.74 32.70 3.39
C ALA A 217 -10.93 33.97 2.57
N GLY A 218 -12.20 34.30 2.31
CA GLY A 218 -12.59 35.55 1.66
C GLY A 218 -12.40 36.77 2.58
N PRO A 219 -12.73 37.97 2.08
CA PRO A 219 -12.70 39.18 2.89
C PRO A 219 -13.75 39.14 4.01
N ASP A 220 -13.57 40.02 5.01
CA ASP A 220 -14.61 40.28 6.00
C ASP A 220 -15.74 41.09 5.36
N GLU A 221 -16.97 40.64 5.59
CA GLU A 221 -18.18 41.33 5.16
C GLU A 221 -19.02 41.71 6.37
N PRO A 222 -19.69 42.86 6.37
CA PRO A 222 -20.65 43.19 7.43
C PRO A 222 -21.83 42.21 7.40
N LEU A 223 -22.35 41.87 8.58
CA LEU A 223 -23.64 41.18 8.70
C LEU A 223 -24.77 42.12 8.26
N THR A 224 -25.76 41.58 7.55
CA THR A 224 -26.95 42.38 7.20
C THR A 224 -27.85 42.60 8.42
N ALA A 225 -28.71 43.62 8.34
CA ALA A 225 -29.68 43.91 9.39
C ALA A 225 -30.63 42.71 9.63
N GLU A 226 -30.99 42.00 8.58
CA GLU A 226 -31.81 40.79 8.64
C GLU A 226 -31.08 39.64 9.34
N GLU A 227 -29.79 39.42 9.05
CA GLU A 227 -28.97 38.39 9.70
C GLU A 227 -28.88 38.64 11.21
N ILE A 228 -28.69 39.90 11.62
CA ILE A 228 -28.62 40.30 13.03
C ILE A 228 -29.99 40.12 13.71
N ALA A 229 -31.06 40.62 13.10
CA ALA A 229 -32.41 40.51 13.65
C ALA A 229 -32.85 39.03 13.80
N GLU A 230 -32.51 38.17 12.83
CA GLU A 230 -32.83 36.75 12.89
C GLU A 230 -32.04 36.03 13.99
N PHE A 231 -30.76 36.36 14.18
CA PHE A 231 -29.97 35.84 15.29
C PHE A 231 -30.56 36.24 16.66
N GLU A 232 -31.02 37.49 16.79
CA GLU A 232 -31.65 38.00 18.02
C GLU A 232 -33.00 37.35 18.30
N ARG A 233 -33.85 37.15 17.28
CA ARG A 233 -35.11 36.41 17.41
C ARG A 233 -34.90 34.98 17.86
N GLN A 234 -33.94 34.27 17.25
CA GLN A 234 -33.70 32.86 17.55
C GLN A 234 -33.03 32.63 18.91
N ASN A 235 -32.14 33.53 19.35
CA ASN A 235 -31.51 33.41 20.67
C ASN A 235 -32.31 34.05 21.80
N GLY A 236 -33.36 34.84 21.49
CA GLY A 236 -34.37 35.28 22.44
C GLY A 236 -35.47 34.25 22.71
N SER A 237 -35.57 33.18 21.91
CA SER A 237 -36.61 32.15 21.97
C SER A 237 -36.00 30.74 22.07
N SER A 238 -35.98 30.20 23.28
CA SER A 238 -35.46 28.87 23.61
C SER A 238 -36.31 27.72 23.03
N THR A 239 -36.20 27.38 21.73
CA THR A 239 -36.62 26.03 21.23
C THR A 239 -35.90 25.55 19.93
N SER A 240 -35.19 24.42 20.05
CA SER A 240 -34.82 23.34 19.07
C SER A 240 -34.04 23.58 17.74
N ARG A 241 -32.75 23.20 17.79
CA ARG A 241 -31.92 22.32 16.91
C ARG A 241 -32.07 22.28 15.37
N ARG A 242 -31.06 22.84 14.68
CA ARG A 242 -30.21 22.12 13.70
C ARG A 242 -28.82 22.79 13.62
N ALA A 243 -27.79 22.09 14.09
CA ALA A 243 -26.35 22.31 13.88
C ALA A 243 -25.67 23.69 14.16
N LYS A 244 -26.25 24.65 14.88
CA LYS A 244 -25.50 25.83 15.38
C LYS A 244 -24.71 25.45 16.64
N ARG A 245 -23.38 25.28 16.54
CA ARG A 245 -22.51 25.19 17.72
C ARG A 245 -22.07 26.60 18.09
N SER A 246 -22.66 27.19 19.13
CA SER A 246 -22.07 28.38 19.75
C SER A 246 -20.89 27.95 20.60
N LEU A 247 -19.81 28.71 20.54
CA LEU A 247 -18.79 28.67 21.59
C LEU A 247 -19.37 29.27 22.88
N SER A 248 -18.78 28.95 24.02
CA SER A 248 -19.11 29.32 25.42
C SER A 248 -20.03 30.55 25.65
N SER A 249 -20.72 30.60 26.80
CA SER A 249 -21.75 31.59 27.17
C SER A 249 -21.43 33.08 26.97
N ASN A 250 -20.17 33.48 26.72
CA ASN A 250 -19.76 34.85 26.43
C ASN A 250 -19.32 35.13 24.97
N SER A 251 -19.13 34.12 24.13
CA SER A 251 -18.71 34.28 22.73
C SER A 251 -19.91 34.20 21.78
N LYS A 252 -20.18 35.25 21.00
CA LYS A 252 -21.29 35.31 20.02
C LYS A 252 -20.87 34.83 18.62
N LEU A 253 -19.78 34.08 18.55
CA LEU A 253 -19.34 33.43 17.31
C LEU A 253 -20.23 32.23 16.99
N THR A 254 -20.68 32.18 15.74
CA THR A 254 -21.38 31.02 15.19
C THR A 254 -20.75 30.60 13.88
N LEU A 255 -20.93 29.33 13.57
CA LEU A 255 -20.35 28.68 12.41
C LEU A 255 -21.43 27.90 11.67
N GLU A 256 -21.45 28.02 10.35
CA GLU A 256 -22.40 27.33 9.51
C GLU A 256 -21.74 26.82 8.22
N ILE A 257 -22.05 25.58 7.86
CA ILE A 257 -21.76 25.05 6.53
C ILE A 257 -22.86 25.54 5.61
N VAL A 258 -22.57 26.56 4.81
CA VAL A 258 -23.52 27.15 3.86
C VAL A 258 -23.69 26.28 2.62
N GLU A 259 -22.59 25.72 2.13
CA GLU A 259 -22.59 24.91 0.91
C GLU A 259 -21.39 23.96 0.91
N VAL A 260 -21.57 22.78 0.32
CA VAL A 260 -20.52 21.82 -0.03
C VAL A 260 -20.67 21.55 -1.52
N GLN A 261 -19.71 22.00 -2.32
CA GLN A 261 -19.72 21.80 -3.77
C GLN A 261 -18.76 20.66 -4.12
N THR A 262 -19.30 19.53 -4.58
CA THR A 262 -18.53 18.41 -5.12
C THR A 262 -18.35 18.59 -6.62
N HIS A 263 -17.11 18.76 -7.06
CA HIS A 263 -16.77 19.00 -8.47
C HIS A 263 -16.36 17.72 -9.22
N ASP A 264 -16.35 16.57 -8.55
CA ASP A 264 -16.13 15.25 -9.13
C ASP A 264 -17.14 14.26 -8.53
N ASN A 265 -17.48 13.22 -9.28
CA ASN A 265 -18.34 12.11 -8.84
C ASN A 265 -17.56 11.05 -8.03
N SER A 266 -16.35 11.37 -7.58
CA SER A 266 -15.49 10.44 -6.87
C SER A 266 -15.81 10.42 -5.37
N ASP A 267 -15.93 9.21 -4.81
CA ASP A 267 -16.09 9.00 -3.36
C ASP A 267 -14.75 9.10 -2.60
N THR A 268 -13.76 9.81 -3.17
CA THR A 268 -12.40 9.90 -2.63
C THR A 268 -12.35 10.75 -1.36
N VAL A 269 -13.28 11.69 -1.20
CA VAL A 269 -13.45 12.46 0.04
C VAL A 269 -14.92 12.43 0.49
N GLY A 270 -15.16 12.18 1.77
CA GLY A 270 -16.50 12.05 2.35
C GLY A 270 -16.59 12.55 3.79
N ASN A 271 -17.78 12.43 4.38
CA ASN A 271 -18.05 12.72 5.80
C ASN A 271 -17.51 14.07 6.31
N VAL A 272 -17.64 15.10 5.47
CA VAL A 272 -17.20 16.46 5.82
C VAL A 272 -18.03 17.00 6.98
N SER A 273 -17.37 17.35 8.08
CA SER A 273 -17.99 17.93 9.26
C SER A 273 -17.13 19.04 9.84
N LEU A 274 -17.76 19.95 10.55
CA LEU A 274 -17.12 21.17 11.02
C LEU A 274 -17.45 21.41 12.49
N THR A 275 -16.43 21.80 13.25
CA THR A 275 -16.52 22.17 14.65
C THR A 275 -15.83 23.50 14.90
N LEU A 276 -16.46 24.39 15.66
CA LEU A 276 -15.81 25.58 16.18
C LEU A 276 -15.37 25.27 17.61
N SER A 277 -14.13 25.59 17.95
CA SER A 277 -13.53 25.50 19.28
C SER A 277 -13.04 26.88 19.72
N PRO A 278 -13.15 27.27 21.02
CA PRO A 278 -12.57 28.53 21.49
C PRO A 278 -11.06 28.48 21.24
N SER A 279 -10.46 29.62 20.87
CA SER A 279 -9.01 29.72 20.90
C SER A 279 -8.56 29.54 22.35
N GLN A 280 -7.79 28.48 22.64
CA GLN A 280 -7.13 28.37 23.93
C GLN A 280 -6.12 29.52 24.02
N SER A 281 -6.26 30.38 25.04
CA SER A 281 -5.22 31.32 25.43
C SER A 281 -3.99 30.53 25.85
N LEU A 282 -2.86 30.79 25.18
CA LEU A 282 -1.53 30.37 25.65
C LEU A 282 -1.24 30.96 27.03
#